data_AF-A0A7L2MPB1-F1
#
_entry.id   AF-A0A7L2MPB1-F1
#
_cell.length_a   1.000
_cell.length_b   1.000
_cell.length_c   1.000
_cell.angle_alpha   90.00
_cell.angle_beta   90.00
_cell.angle_gamma   90.00
#
_symmetry.space_group_name_H-M   'P 1'
#
loop_
_entity.id
_entity.type
_entity.pdbx_description
1 polymer ?
#
loop_
_entity_poly.entity_id
_entity_poly.type
_entity_poly.pdbx_seq_one_letter_code
_entity_poly.pdbx_strand_id
1 'polypeptide(L)'
;NQTQVTEFVLLGFSHGRPFLFALFLAIYLATLLGNSAILSVVSLDPHLHSPMYFFVSHLSCLDLCYSSVTVPKILANALRPQATISYGGCLAQMFFLMWCAGAECALLAVMAYDRYAAVCQPLRYAQALSRSTCAMAAAGCWLWGLLDSAV
;
A
#
# COMPACT_ATOMS: atom_id res chain seq x y z
N ASN A 1 2.87 15.42 -37.54
CA ASN A 1 3.65 15.46 -36.28
C ASN A 1 2.91 14.68 -35.19
N GLN A 2 3.08 13.36 -35.15
CA GLN A 2 2.71 12.54 -33.98
C GLN A 2 4.00 11.99 -33.39
N THR A 3 4.66 12.78 -32.54
CA THR A 3 5.73 12.24 -31.69
C THR A 3 5.05 11.50 -30.54
N GLN A 4 4.86 10.19 -30.67
CA GLN A 4 4.52 9.35 -29.52
C GLN A 4 5.65 9.50 -28.49
N VAL A 5 5.34 10.00 -27.31
CA VAL A 5 6.28 10.10 -26.20
C VAL A 5 6.52 8.68 -25.69
N THR A 6 7.64 8.08 -26.09
CA THR A 6 7.98 6.69 -25.74
C THR A 6 8.62 6.56 -24.35
N GLU A 7 9.25 7.63 -23.87
CA GLU A 7 10.02 7.63 -22.62
C GLU A 7 9.83 8.94 -21.84
N PHE A 8 9.67 8.81 -20.52
CA PHE A 8 9.81 9.95 -19.61
C PHE A 8 11.21 9.91 -19.00
N VAL A 9 11.94 11.01 -19.14
CA VAL A 9 13.22 11.21 -18.44
C VAL A 9 12.91 11.82 -17.07
N LEU A 10 13.11 11.05 -16.00
CA LEU A 10 13.12 11.63 -14.66
C LEU A 10 14.46 12.33 -14.47
N LEU A 11 14.46 13.67 -14.44
CA LEU A 11 15.65 14.44 -14.06
C LEU A 11 16.03 14.04 -12.62
N GLY A 12 17.07 13.21 -12.48
CA GLY A 12 17.53 12.72 -11.18
C GLY A 12 18.22 13.81 -10.36
N PHE A 13 18.12 13.70 -9.04
CA PHE A 13 18.77 14.59 -8.08
C PHE A 13 20.29 14.68 -8.34
N SER A 14 20.76 15.87 -8.72
CA SER A 14 22.15 16.13 -9.15
C SER A 14 23.16 16.06 -7.99
N HIS A 15 22.75 16.38 -6.76
CA HIS A 15 23.58 16.34 -5.56
C HIS A 15 22.99 15.38 -4.52
N GLY A 16 23.80 14.50 -3.92
CA GLY A 16 23.39 13.63 -2.80
C GLY A 16 22.83 12.25 -3.17
N ARG A 17 23.00 11.77 -4.40
CA ARG A 17 22.56 10.44 -4.89
C ARG A 17 22.86 9.25 -3.95
N PRO A 18 24.09 9.08 -3.41
CA PRO A 18 24.38 7.93 -2.54
C PRO A 18 23.64 8.00 -1.19
N PHE A 19 23.44 9.22 -0.66
CA PHE A 19 22.66 9.41 0.57
C PHE A 19 21.19 9.08 0.33
N LEU A 20 20.60 9.58 -0.76
CA LEU A 20 19.21 9.27 -1.12
C LEU A 20 19.01 7.77 -1.38
N PHE A 21 19.95 7.12 -2.06
CA PHE A 21 19.92 5.67 -2.26
C PHE A 21 19.91 4.91 -0.93
N ALA A 22 20.83 5.25 -0.02
CA ALA A 22 20.89 4.62 1.30
C ALA A 22 19.63 4.87 2.13
N LEU A 23 19.09 6.09 2.10
CA LEU A 23 17.87 6.46 2.80
C LEU A 23 16.65 5.67 2.28
N PHE A 24 16.41 5.66 0.96
CA PHE A 24 15.28 4.92 0.38
C PHE A 24 15.42 3.41 0.57
N LEU A 25 16.64 2.88 0.51
CA LEU A 25 16.90 1.47 0.80
C LEU A 25 16.60 1.13 2.26
N ALA A 26 17.03 1.98 3.20
CA ALA A 26 16.76 1.79 4.62
C ALA A 26 15.25 1.83 4.92
N ILE A 27 14.52 2.79 4.33
CA ILE A 27 13.06 2.86 4.45
C ILE A 27 12.43 1.60 3.88
N TYR A 28 12.84 1.15 2.69
CA TYR A 28 12.29 -0.07 2.07
C TYR A 28 12.47 -1.31 2.94
N LEU A 29 13.68 -1.53 3.45
CA LEU A 29 13.97 -2.65 4.32
C LEU A 29 13.19 -2.58 5.63
N ALA A 30 13.06 -1.38 6.22
CA ALA A 30 12.25 -1.16 7.41
C ALA A 30 10.76 -1.46 7.16
N THR A 31 10.20 -1.00 6.04
CA THR A 31 8.82 -1.29 5.63
C THR A 31 8.60 -2.77 5.37
N LEU A 32 9.54 -3.44 4.69
CA LEU A 32 9.48 -4.89 4.43
C LEU A 32 9.50 -5.68 5.74
N LEU A 33 10.48 -5.40 6.61
CA LEU A 33 10.65 -6.09 7.88
C LEU A 33 9.47 -5.83 8.82
N GLY A 34 9.03 -4.58 8.94
CA GLY A 34 7.91 -4.20 9.79
C GLY A 34 6.62 -4.88 9.37
N ASN A 35 6.22 -4.75 8.10
CA ASN A 35 4.96 -5.31 7.62
C ASN A 35 4.97 -6.84 7.55
N SER A 36 6.11 -7.46 7.21
CA SER A 36 6.24 -8.93 7.26
C SER A 36 6.19 -9.46 8.70
N ALA A 37 6.77 -8.75 9.66
CA ALA A 37 6.65 -9.10 11.08
C ALA A 37 5.19 -9.01 11.54
N ILE A 38 4.45 -7.97 11.16
CA ILE A 38 3.02 -7.85 11.48
C ILE A 38 2.23 -9.03 10.90
N LEU A 39 2.42 -9.34 9.62
CA LEU A 39 1.78 -10.50 8.97
C LEU A 39 2.11 -11.81 9.69
N SER A 40 3.38 -11.99 10.09
CA SER A 40 3.83 -13.18 10.81
C SER A 40 3.19 -13.29 12.18
N VAL A 41 3.16 -12.20 12.95
CA VAL A 41 2.56 -12.17 14.30
C VAL A 41 1.06 -12.46 14.25
N VAL A 42 0.33 -11.84 13.31
CA VAL A 42 -1.11 -12.09 13.14
C VAL A 42 -1.39 -13.53 12.71
N SER A 43 -0.52 -14.14 11.90
CA SER A 43 -0.67 -15.52 11.44
C SER A 43 -0.33 -16.56 12.51
N LEU A 44 0.66 -16.27 13.36
CA LEU A 44 1.15 -17.19 14.38
C LEU A 44 0.34 -17.14 15.67
N ASP A 45 -0.27 -16.00 16.00
CA ASP A 45 -1.02 -15.84 17.25
C ASP A 45 -2.55 -15.90 17.03
N PRO A 46 -3.21 -17.00 17.41
CA PRO A 46 -4.66 -17.13 17.33
C PRO A 46 -5.41 -16.14 18.24
N HIS A 47 -4.80 -15.64 19.33
CA HIS A 47 -5.40 -14.63 20.19
C HIS A 47 -5.46 -13.25 19.55
N LEU A 48 -4.63 -12.99 18.54
CA LEU A 48 -4.67 -11.76 17.75
C LEU A 48 -5.67 -11.84 16.57
N HIS A 49 -6.46 -12.90 16.42
CA HIS A 49 -7.50 -12.99 15.37
C HIS A 49 -8.74 -12.12 15.65
N SER A 50 -8.52 -10.91 16.15
CA SER A 50 -9.53 -9.87 16.22
C SER A 50 -9.71 -9.21 14.84
N PRO A 51 -10.93 -8.79 14.49
CA PRO A 51 -11.25 -8.01 13.29
C PRO A 51 -10.27 -6.86 12.97
N MET A 52 -9.77 -6.16 13.99
CA MET A 52 -8.78 -5.10 13.81
C MET A 52 -7.47 -5.63 13.18
N TYR A 53 -6.93 -6.73 13.70
CA TYR A 53 -5.68 -7.31 13.20
C TYR A 53 -5.86 -7.95 11.82
N PHE A 54 -7.07 -8.40 11.48
CA PHE A 54 -7.40 -8.81 10.12
C PHE A 54 -7.27 -7.63 9.12
N PHE A 55 -7.79 -6.45 9.46
CA PHE A 55 -7.61 -5.26 8.63
C PHE A 55 -6.15 -4.78 8.58
N VAL A 56 -5.43 -4.84 9.71
CA VAL A 56 -3.99 -4.53 9.77
C VAL A 56 -3.17 -5.45 8.86
N SER A 57 -3.53 -6.74 8.76
CA SER A 57 -2.88 -7.67 7.83
C SER A 57 -3.08 -7.24 6.36
N HIS A 58 -4.29 -6.79 5.99
CA HIS A 58 -4.55 -6.26 4.65
C HIS A 58 -3.81 -4.95 4.39
N LEU A 59 -3.75 -4.06 5.38
CA LEU A 59 -2.96 -2.82 5.33
C LEU A 59 -1.47 -3.13 5.12
N SER A 60 -0.93 -4.11 5.85
CA SER A 60 0.46 -4.55 5.71
C SER A 60 0.75 -5.09 4.31
N CYS A 61 -0.20 -5.80 3.71
CA CYS A 61 -0.09 -6.27 2.33
C CYS A 61 -0.06 -5.11 1.33
N LEU A 62 -0.89 -4.09 1.53
CA LEU A 62 -0.90 -2.87 0.71
C LEU A 62 0.39 -2.09 0.83
N ASP A 63 0.94 -1.93 2.04
CA ASP A 63 2.21 -1.24 2.28
C ASP A 63 3.38 -1.95 1.56
N LEU A 64 3.39 -3.28 1.58
CA LEU A 64 4.37 -4.09 0.85
C LEU A 64 4.21 -3.93 -0.66
N CYS A 65 2.98 -3.91 -1.17
CA CYS A 65 2.70 -3.67 -2.59
C CYS A 65 3.13 -2.27 -3.04
N TYR A 66 2.69 -1.25 -2.31
CA TYR A 66 2.98 0.17 -2.57
C TYR A 66 4.48 0.45 -2.59
N SER A 67 5.20 -0.05 -1.58
CA SER A 67 6.65 0.11 -1.48
C SER A 67 7.41 -0.66 -2.57
N SER A 68 6.96 -1.86 -2.94
CA SER A 68 7.59 -2.68 -4.00
C SER A 68 7.34 -2.12 -5.40
N VAL A 69 6.26 -1.39 -5.62
CA VAL A 69 6.00 -0.69 -6.90
C VAL A 69 6.86 0.58 -7.03
N THR A 70 7.05 1.31 -5.93
CA THR A 70 7.67 2.64 -5.94
C THR A 70 9.19 2.58 -5.75
N VAL A 71 9.65 1.89 -4.71
CA VAL A 71 11.03 2.01 -4.23
C VAL A 71 12.06 1.38 -5.17
N PRO A 72 11.84 0.19 -5.76
CA PRO A 72 12.80 -0.39 -6.71
C PRO A 72 13.08 0.52 -7.91
N LYS A 73 12.06 1.22 -8.42
CA LYS A 73 12.19 2.22 -9.48
C LYS A 73 13.03 3.42 -9.03
N ILE A 74 12.77 3.96 -7.84
CA ILE A 74 13.53 5.08 -7.28
C ILE A 74 15.01 4.68 -7.07
N LEU A 75 15.26 3.48 -6.54
CA LEU A 75 16.61 2.95 -6.32
C LEU A 75 17.37 2.76 -7.64
N ALA A 76 16.72 2.18 -8.65
CA ALA A 76 17.31 2.02 -9.98
C ALA A 76 17.65 3.39 -10.61
N ASN A 77 16.78 4.38 -10.43
CA ASN A 77 16.97 5.75 -10.93
C ASN A 77 18.07 6.52 -10.16
N ALA A 78 18.31 6.19 -8.89
CA ALA A 78 19.40 6.78 -8.12
C ALA A 78 20.78 6.26 -8.59
N LEU A 79 20.85 5.01 -9.06
CA LEU A 79 22.08 4.39 -9.58
C LEU A 79 22.38 4.77 -11.04
N ARG A 80 21.37 5.03 -11.88
CA ARG A 80 21.55 5.34 -13.31
C ARG A 80 21.47 6.85 -13.59
N PRO A 81 22.44 7.45 -14.31
CA PRO A 81 22.38 8.89 -14.68
C PRO A 81 21.20 9.26 -15.59
N GLN A 82 20.76 8.35 -16.47
CA GLN A 82 19.55 8.50 -17.28
C GLN A 82 18.46 7.57 -16.75
N ALA A 83 17.55 8.13 -15.96
CA ALA A 83 16.36 7.45 -15.48
C ALA A 83 15.25 7.55 -16.54
N THR A 84 15.12 6.53 -17.39
CA THR A 84 14.03 6.44 -18.37
C THR A 84 13.00 5.43 -17.89
N ILE A 85 11.74 5.87 -17.82
CA ILE A 85 10.58 4.99 -17.62
C ILE A 85 9.79 4.96 -18.92
N SER A 86 9.43 3.77 -19.38
CA SER A 86 8.55 3.63 -20.54
C SER A 86 7.17 4.19 -20.20
N TYR A 87 6.47 4.73 -21.20
CA TYR A 87 5.11 5.26 -21.02
C TYR A 87 4.18 4.24 -20.35
N GLY A 88 4.18 2.99 -20.83
CA GLY A 88 3.39 1.90 -20.23
C GLY A 88 3.81 1.54 -18.80
N GLY A 89 5.12 1.57 -18.51
CA GLY A 89 5.63 1.34 -17.15
C GLY A 89 5.28 2.46 -16.17
N CYS A 90 5.11 3.69 -16.66
CA CYS A 90 4.64 4.83 -15.88
C CYS A 90 3.14 4.70 -15.56
N LEU A 91 2.32 4.38 -16.57
CA LEU A 91 0.89 4.15 -16.39
C LEU A 91 0.61 2.98 -15.43
N ALA A 92 1.31 1.86 -15.60
CA ALA A 92 1.17 0.72 -14.69
C ALA A 92 1.55 1.11 -13.26
N GLN A 93 2.66 1.84 -13.06
CA GLN A 93 3.08 2.30 -11.74
C GLN A 93 2.05 3.24 -11.11
N MET A 94 1.53 4.21 -11.87
CA MET A 94 0.48 5.12 -11.39
C MET A 94 -0.79 4.37 -11.01
N PHE A 95 -1.25 3.43 -11.84
CA PHE A 95 -2.41 2.60 -11.57
C PHE A 95 -2.26 1.81 -10.26
N PHE A 96 -1.15 1.09 -10.08
CA PHE A 96 -0.93 0.33 -8.84
C PHE A 96 -0.82 1.23 -7.61
N LEU A 97 -0.26 2.43 -7.75
CA LEU A 97 -0.16 3.38 -6.65
C LEU A 97 -1.51 3.93 -6.23
N MET A 98 -2.33 4.35 -7.19
CA MET A 98 -3.70 4.79 -6.92
C MET A 98 -4.51 3.65 -6.30
N TRP A 99 -4.31 2.42 -6.77
CA TRP A 99 -5.09 1.28 -6.27
C TRP A 99 -4.75 1.00 -4.83
N CYS A 100 -3.45 0.93 -4.52
CA CYS A 100 -3.00 0.70 -3.17
C CYS A 100 -3.44 1.84 -2.23
N ALA A 101 -3.27 3.10 -2.65
CA ALA A 101 -3.65 4.27 -1.84
C ALA A 101 -5.17 4.35 -1.62
N GLY A 102 -5.98 4.06 -2.63
CA GLY A 102 -7.45 4.03 -2.51
C GLY A 102 -7.93 2.93 -1.57
N ALA A 103 -7.35 1.72 -1.69
CA ALA A 103 -7.65 0.61 -0.80
C ALA A 103 -7.18 0.88 0.64
N GLU A 104 -6.01 1.50 0.82
CA GLU A 104 -5.46 1.93 2.10
C GLU A 104 -6.40 2.93 2.79
N CYS A 105 -6.79 3.99 2.09
CA CYS A 105 -7.73 4.99 2.61
C CYS A 105 -9.05 4.35 3.06
N ALA A 106 -9.61 3.45 2.25
CA ALA A 106 -10.84 2.75 2.57
C ALA A 106 -10.69 1.84 3.80
N LEU A 107 -9.58 1.09 3.90
CA LEU A 107 -9.29 0.25 5.07
C LEU A 107 -9.09 1.07 6.34
N LEU A 108 -8.36 2.19 6.28
CA LEU A 108 -8.17 3.09 7.41
C LEU A 108 -9.51 3.67 7.89
N ALA A 109 -10.40 4.03 6.97
CA ALA A 109 -11.76 4.48 7.30
C ALA A 109 -12.58 3.38 7.99
N VAL A 110 -12.52 2.14 7.50
CA VAL A 110 -13.18 0.98 8.12
C VAL A 110 -12.60 0.71 9.51
N MET A 111 -11.29 0.79 9.69
CA MET A 111 -10.64 0.64 11.00
C MET A 111 -11.03 1.74 11.98
N ALA A 112 -11.12 3.00 11.53
CA ALA A 112 -11.60 4.10 12.35
C ALA A 112 -13.07 3.90 12.75
N TYR A 113 -13.91 3.45 11.82
CA TYR A 113 -15.30 3.13 12.07
C TYR A 113 -15.45 1.96 13.06
N ASP A 114 -14.63 0.91 12.93
CA ASP A 114 -14.59 -0.21 13.87
C ASP A 114 -14.32 0.26 15.30
N ARG A 115 -13.29 1.10 15.50
CA ARG A 115 -12.97 1.68 16.82
C ARG A 115 -14.11 2.54 17.36
N TYR A 116 -14.76 3.34 16.51
CA TYR A 116 -15.91 4.16 16.89
C TYR A 116 -17.10 3.28 17.32
N ALA A 117 -17.46 2.28 16.53
CA ALA A 117 -18.59 1.39 16.80
C ALA A 117 -18.38 0.56 18.07
N ALA A 118 -17.14 0.14 18.35
CA ALA A 118 -16.78 -0.57 19.58
C ALA A 118 -17.07 0.27 20.84
N VAL A 119 -16.83 1.59 20.79
CA VAL A 119 -17.05 2.51 21.93
C VAL A 119 -18.51 2.92 22.03
N CYS A 120 -19.10 3.37 20.92
CA CYS A 120 -20.40 4.01 20.93
C CYS A 120 -21.58 3.02 20.94
N GLN A 121 -21.40 1.78 20.47
CA GLN A 121 -22.49 0.81 20.29
C GLN A 121 -22.06 -0.65 20.60
N PRO A 122 -21.56 -0.96 21.81
CA PRO A 122 -20.95 -2.25 22.14
C PRO A 122 -21.88 -3.47 21.92
N LEU A 123 -23.18 -3.32 22.22
CA LEU A 123 -24.20 -4.38 22.04
C LEU A 123 -24.45 -4.72 20.57
N ARG A 124 -24.41 -3.73 19.67
CA ARG A 124 -24.59 -3.95 18.22
C ARG A 124 -23.29 -4.39 17.56
N TYR A 125 -22.16 -3.91 18.07
CA TYR A 125 -20.82 -4.24 17.60
C TYR A 125 -20.53 -5.75 17.69
N ALA A 126 -20.85 -6.38 18.84
CA ALA A 126 -20.63 -7.82 19.04
C ALA A 126 -21.41 -8.71 18.03
N GLN A 127 -22.54 -8.24 17.51
CA GLN A 127 -23.35 -8.97 16.52
C GLN A 127 -22.94 -8.64 15.07
N ALA A 128 -22.50 -7.41 14.80
CA ALA A 128 -22.15 -6.97 13.45
C ALA A 128 -20.78 -7.49 12.97
N LEU A 129 -19.84 -7.71 13.90
CA LEU A 129 -18.43 -7.93 13.61
C LEU A 129 -18.07 -9.42 13.49
N SER A 130 -18.79 -10.12 12.61
CA SER A 130 -18.44 -11.49 12.22
C SER A 130 -17.23 -11.49 11.28
N ARG A 131 -16.45 -12.58 11.26
CA ARG A 131 -15.35 -12.76 10.29
C ARG A 131 -15.83 -12.59 8.83
N SER A 132 -17.06 -13.00 8.54
CA SER A 132 -17.66 -12.85 7.21
C SER A 132 -17.86 -11.39 6.84
N THR A 133 -18.37 -10.57 7.77
CA THR A 133 -18.57 -9.13 7.54
C THR A 133 -17.24 -8.43 7.29
N CYS A 134 -16.19 -8.78 8.06
CA CYS A 134 -14.85 -8.22 7.87
C CYS A 134 -14.22 -8.61 6.53
N ALA A 135 -14.37 -9.86 6.10
CA ALA A 135 -13.92 -10.31 4.79
C ALA A 135 -14.64 -9.54 3.66
N MET A 136 -15.95 -9.32 3.81
CA MET A 136 -16.74 -8.56 2.83
C MET A 136 -16.35 -7.07 2.79
N ALA A 137 -16.10 -6.46 3.95
CA ALA A 137 -15.62 -5.08 4.06
C ALA A 137 -14.22 -4.92 3.45
N ALA A 138 -13.32 -5.85 3.73
CA ALA A 138 -11.99 -5.91 3.12
C ALA A 138 -12.10 -6.00 1.58
N ALA A 139 -12.87 -6.96 1.06
CA ALA A 139 -13.11 -7.09 -0.38
C ALA A 139 -13.68 -5.79 -0.98
N GLY A 140 -14.60 -5.13 -0.28
CA GLY A 140 -15.13 -3.83 -0.66
C GLY A 140 -14.05 -2.74 -0.74
N CYS A 141 -13.09 -2.71 0.18
CA CYS A 141 -11.97 -1.76 0.15
C CYS A 141 -11.04 -2.01 -1.05
N TRP A 142 -10.74 -3.28 -1.35
CA TRP A 142 -9.95 -3.65 -2.52
C TRP A 142 -10.65 -3.28 -3.83
N LEU A 143 -11.95 -3.53 -3.93
CA LEU A 143 -12.76 -3.14 -5.09
C LEU A 143 -12.84 -1.61 -5.21
N TRP A 144 -13.03 -0.89 -4.10
CA TRP A 144 -13.06 0.56 -4.10
C TRP A 144 -11.77 1.15 -4.66
N GLY A 145 -10.61 0.72 -4.17
CA GLY A 145 -9.33 1.18 -4.70
C GLY A 145 -9.15 0.84 -6.17
N LEU A 146 -9.64 -0.32 -6.61
CA LEU A 146 -9.59 -0.71 -8.03
C LEU A 146 -10.44 0.21 -8.91
N LEU A 147 -11.66 0.52 -8.47
CA LEU A 147 -12.58 1.42 -9.18
C LEU A 147 -12.05 2.84 -9.22
N ASP A 148 -11.55 3.34 -8.09
CA ASP A 148 -10.95 4.68 -7.96
C ASP A 148 -9.76 4.86 -8.93
N SER A 149 -8.96 3.81 -9.10
CA SER A 149 -7.78 3.84 -9.99
C SER A 149 -8.10 3.64 -11.46
N ALA A 150 -9.31 3.18 -11.77
CA ALA A 150 -9.76 2.94 -13.14
C ALA A 150 -10.48 4.16 -13.75
N VAL A 151 -10.77 5.19 -12.94
CA VAL A 151 -11.45 6.44 -13.32
C VAL A 151 -10.46 7.49 -13.81
#